data_AF-A0A7L0BXM6-F1
#
_entry.id   AF-A0A7L0BXM6-F1
#
_cell.length_a   1.000
_cell.length_b   1.000
_cell.length_c   1.000
_cell.angle_alpha   90.00
_cell.angle_beta   90.00
_cell.angle_gamma   90.00
#
_symmetry.space_group_name_H-M   'P 1'
#
loop_
_entity.id
_entity.type
_entity.pdbx_description
1 polymer ?
#
loop_
_entity_poly.entity_id
_entity_poly.type
_entity_poly.pdbx_seq_one_letter_code
_entity_poly.pdbx_strand_id
1 'polypeptide(L)'
;MSRHETSPTTVQPASNHRPNACCFCWCCCCSCSWYVPPPAPARGSRGAASVTHPISSAKPTPEEVRGWAQSFDKLMKSPAGRNVFREFLRTEYSEENMLFWLACEELKNECNKHTIDEKARMIYEDYISILSPKEV
;
A
#
# COMPACT_ATOMS: atom_id res chain seq x y z
N MET A 1 16.30 20.05 -65.34
CA MET A 1 17.15 18.90 -65.77
C MET A 1 18.54 19.18 -65.24
N SER A 2 19.22 18.38 -64.43
CA SER A 2 18.96 17.06 -63.89
C SER A 2 19.97 16.80 -62.76
N ARG A 3 19.45 16.18 -61.69
CA ARG A 3 20.07 15.22 -60.76
C ARG A 3 21.06 15.70 -59.69
N HIS A 4 20.63 15.39 -58.47
CA HIS A 4 21.24 15.56 -57.16
C HIS A 4 22.36 14.55 -56.88
N GLU A 5 23.24 15.01 -55.99
CA GLU A 5 24.34 14.32 -55.35
C GLU A 5 23.93 13.26 -54.30
N THR A 6 24.85 12.30 -54.15
CA THR A 6 25.36 11.62 -52.94
C THR A 6 24.43 11.35 -51.74
N SER A 7 24.31 10.07 -51.39
CA SER A 7 23.80 9.61 -50.09
C SER A 7 24.85 9.81 -48.98
N PRO A 8 24.39 10.08 -47.75
CA PRO A 8 24.95 9.39 -46.60
C PRO A 8 23.90 8.79 -45.67
N THR A 9 24.26 7.61 -45.18
CA THR A 9 23.64 6.79 -44.15
C THR A 9 23.14 7.58 -42.94
N THR A 10 21.83 7.51 -42.67
CA THR A 10 21.26 7.92 -41.37
C THR A 10 21.03 6.68 -40.53
N VAL A 11 21.79 6.56 -39.45
CA VAL A 11 21.57 5.60 -38.36
C VAL A 11 20.27 5.98 -37.65
N GLN A 12 19.25 5.14 -37.73
CA GLN A 12 18.02 5.33 -36.94
C GLN A 12 18.24 4.83 -35.51
N PRO A 13 17.85 5.59 -34.47
CA PRO A 13 17.92 5.13 -33.10
C PRO A 13 16.81 4.10 -32.84
N ALA A 14 17.18 3.03 -32.14
CA ALA A 14 16.27 1.99 -31.69
C ALA A 14 15.08 2.60 -30.92
N SER A 15 13.87 2.40 -31.45
CA SER A 15 12.62 2.71 -30.78
C SER A 15 12.46 1.79 -29.57
N ASN A 16 12.89 2.29 -28.42
CA ASN A 16 12.71 1.65 -27.13
C ASN A 16 11.20 1.68 -26.80
N HIS A 17 10.47 0.64 -27.20
CA HIS A 17 9.11 0.39 -26.73
C HIS A 17 9.15 0.10 -25.23
N ARG A 18 9.15 1.17 -24.43
CA ARG A 18 8.87 1.11 -23.00
C ARG A 18 7.39 0.70 -22.88
N PRO A 19 7.04 -0.47 -22.30
CA PRO A 19 5.65 -0.76 -22.05
C PRO A 19 5.13 0.27 -21.04
N ASN A 20 4.07 0.94 -21.49
CA ASN A 20 3.23 1.92 -20.80
C ASN A 20 3.39 1.90 -19.27
N ALA A 21 3.94 2.98 -18.73
CA ALA A 21 3.86 3.28 -17.31
C ALA A 21 2.38 3.26 -16.92
N CYS A 22 1.99 2.24 -16.16
CA CYS A 22 0.63 1.99 -15.78
C CYS A 22 0.09 3.22 -15.02
N CYS A 23 -1.10 3.65 -15.40
CA CYS A 23 -1.72 4.88 -14.99
C CYS A 23 -1.68 5.09 -13.46
N PHE A 24 -1.29 6.31 -13.03
CA PHE A 24 -1.48 6.87 -11.68
C PHE A 24 -2.98 7.08 -11.36
N CYS A 25 -3.76 6.03 -11.52
CA CYS A 25 -5.19 5.99 -11.31
C CYS A 25 -5.45 5.15 -10.07
N TRP A 26 -5.75 5.83 -8.96
CA TRP A 26 -6.17 5.24 -7.69
C TRP A 26 -7.31 4.20 -7.83
N CYS A 27 -8.06 4.21 -8.93
CA CYS A 27 -9.25 3.40 -9.13
C CYS A 27 -9.09 2.18 -10.06
N CYS A 28 -7.90 1.87 -10.60
CA CYS A 28 -7.75 0.79 -11.60
C CYS A 28 -7.22 -0.56 -11.10
N CYS A 29 -7.23 -0.85 -9.80
CA CYS A 29 -6.80 -2.16 -9.29
C CYS A 29 -7.91 -3.24 -9.23
N CYS A 30 -8.87 -3.23 -10.17
CA CYS A 30 -9.94 -4.24 -10.20
C CYS A 30 -9.82 -5.33 -11.27
N SER A 31 -8.71 -5.41 -12.03
CA SER A 31 -8.51 -6.51 -13.01
C SER A 31 -7.14 -7.19 -12.92
N CYS A 32 -6.57 -7.22 -11.72
CA CYS A 32 -5.24 -7.75 -11.45
C CYS A 32 -5.35 -9.15 -10.84
N SER A 33 -5.59 -10.17 -11.67
CA SER A 33 -5.29 -11.55 -11.29
C SER A 33 -3.79 -11.77 -11.40
N TRP A 34 -3.02 -11.44 -10.37
CA TRP A 34 -1.62 -11.87 -10.32
C TRP A 34 -1.21 -12.35 -8.93
N TYR A 35 -0.74 -13.60 -8.95
CA TYR A 35 -0.03 -14.35 -7.92
C TYR A 35 -0.82 -14.78 -6.67
N VAL A 36 -1.53 -15.90 -6.80
CA VAL A 36 -1.75 -16.80 -5.65
C VAL A 36 -0.54 -17.73 -5.58
N PRO A 37 0.42 -17.53 -4.67
CA PRO A 37 1.47 -18.52 -4.47
C PRO A 37 0.86 -19.82 -3.90
N PRO A 38 1.32 -21.00 -4.32
CA PRO A 38 0.82 -22.27 -3.78
C PRO A 38 1.16 -22.40 -2.28
N PRO A 39 0.33 -23.11 -1.48
CA PRO A 39 0.59 -23.29 -0.06
C PRO A 39 1.86 -24.12 0.16
N ALA A 40 2.86 -23.51 0.80
CA ALA A 40 4.05 -24.22 1.26
C ALA A 40 3.70 -25.21 2.40
N PRO A 41 4.38 -26.36 2.50
CA PRO A 41 4.14 -27.31 3.58
C PRO A 41 4.58 -26.73 4.93
N ALA A 42 3.70 -26.86 5.92
CA ALA A 42 3.86 -26.30 7.27
C ALA A 42 5.14 -26.82 7.96
N ARG A 43 6.07 -25.92 8.24
CA ARG A 43 7.15 -26.16 9.21
C ARG A 43 6.92 -25.24 10.40
N GLY A 44 6.63 -25.85 11.54
CA GLY A 44 6.30 -25.15 12.77
C GLY A 44 7.44 -24.27 13.28
N SER A 45 7.12 -23.00 13.49
CA SER A 45 7.87 -22.08 14.34
C SER A 45 6.87 -21.24 15.14
N ARG A 46 7.06 -21.23 16.45
CA ARG A 46 6.35 -20.39 17.41
C ARG A 46 6.82 -18.94 17.23
N GLY A 47 5.89 -17.99 17.04
CA GLY A 47 6.21 -16.56 17.06
C GLY A 47 5.11 -15.67 16.46
N ALA A 48 4.79 -14.61 17.20
CA ALA A 48 3.91 -13.47 16.87
C ALA A 48 2.42 -13.78 16.64
N ALA A 49 1.61 -13.45 17.64
CA ALA A 49 0.17 -13.28 17.47
C ALA A 49 -0.06 -12.12 16.49
N SER A 50 -0.31 -12.46 15.22
CA SER A 50 -0.85 -11.52 14.25
C SER A 50 -2.21 -11.07 14.77
N VAL A 51 -2.30 -9.81 15.21
CA VAL A 51 -3.56 -9.18 15.59
C VAL A 51 -4.41 -9.09 14.32
N THR A 52 -5.18 -10.15 14.08
CA THR A 52 -6.07 -10.23 12.94
C THR A 52 -7.33 -9.49 13.36
N HIS A 53 -7.35 -8.16 13.18
CA HIS A 53 -8.61 -7.42 13.31
C HIS A 53 -9.62 -8.04 12.34
N PRO A 54 -10.86 -8.33 12.77
CA PRO A 54 -11.87 -8.87 11.87
C PRO A 54 -12.20 -7.77 10.84
N ILE A 55 -11.65 -7.90 9.64
CA ILE A 55 -11.91 -7.00 8.52
C ILE A 55 -13.32 -7.31 8.04
N SER A 56 -14.28 -6.44 8.39
CA SER A 56 -15.62 -6.47 7.82
C SER A 56 -15.52 -6.36 6.31
N SER A 57 -15.82 -7.46 5.62
CA SER A 57 -15.70 -7.66 4.17
C SER A 57 -16.92 -7.10 3.41
N ALA A 58 -17.45 -5.96 3.84
CA ALA A 58 -18.49 -5.27 3.10
C ALA A 58 -17.85 -4.51 1.94
N LYS A 59 -18.25 -4.82 0.70
CA LYS A 59 -17.80 -4.08 -0.48
C LYS A 59 -18.28 -2.62 -0.36
N PRO A 60 -17.39 -1.63 -0.55
CA PRO A 60 -17.76 -0.23 -0.42
C PRO A 60 -18.77 0.17 -1.48
N THR A 61 -19.68 1.08 -1.15
CA THR A 61 -20.65 1.58 -2.13
C THR A 61 -19.98 2.54 -3.13
N PRO A 62 -20.49 2.69 -4.37
CA PRO A 62 -19.92 3.65 -5.32
C PRO A 62 -19.91 5.09 -4.80
N GLU A 63 -20.88 5.47 -3.97
CA GLU A 63 -20.93 6.79 -3.35
C GLU A 63 -19.83 6.98 -2.30
N GLU A 64 -19.61 5.96 -1.47
CA GLU A 64 -18.51 5.94 -0.50
C GLU A 64 -17.16 6.07 -1.20
N VAL A 65 -16.93 5.30 -2.28
CA VAL A 65 -15.69 5.37 -3.07
C VAL A 65 -15.48 6.76 -3.67
N ARG A 66 -16.53 7.39 -4.20
CA ARG A 66 -16.44 8.79 -4.69
C ARG A 66 -16.12 9.76 -3.56
N GLY A 67 -16.63 9.50 -2.36
CA GLY A 67 -16.35 10.30 -1.16
C GLY A 67 -14.88 10.28 -0.75
N TRP A 68 -14.17 9.16 -0.94
CA TRP A 68 -12.76 9.03 -0.59
C TRP A 68 -11.86 10.01 -1.37
N ALA A 69 -12.11 10.19 -2.67
CA ALA A 69 -11.35 11.12 -3.50
C ALA A 69 -11.57 12.60 -3.11
N GLN A 70 -12.66 12.91 -2.39
CA GLN A 70 -12.98 14.26 -1.96
C GLN A 70 -12.31 14.63 -0.63
N SER A 71 -11.98 13.65 0.21
CA SER A 71 -11.43 13.89 1.55
C SER A 71 -10.72 12.64 2.07
N PHE A 72 -9.47 12.83 2.47
CA PHE A 72 -8.70 11.78 3.12
C PHE A 72 -9.36 11.29 4.41
N ASP A 73 -9.98 12.17 5.21
CA ASP A 73 -10.72 11.76 6.41
C ASP A 73 -11.88 10.81 6.08
N LYS A 74 -12.58 11.00 4.96
CA LYS A 74 -13.64 10.09 4.52
C LYS A 74 -13.08 8.71 4.17
N LEU A 75 -11.92 8.65 3.53
CA LEU A 75 -11.19 7.41 3.26
C LEU A 75 -10.80 6.70 4.56
N MET A 76 -10.19 7.44 5.50
CA MET A 76 -9.65 6.88 6.75
C MET A 76 -10.74 6.46 7.75
N LYS A 77 -11.93 7.08 7.72
CA LYS A 77 -13.08 6.64 8.53
C LYS A 77 -13.71 5.35 8.01
N SER A 78 -13.56 5.04 6.73
CA SER A 78 -14.09 3.81 6.13
C SER A 78 -13.16 2.61 6.40
N PRO A 79 -13.65 1.50 6.98
CA PRO A 79 -12.87 0.25 7.06
C PRO A 79 -12.43 -0.27 5.68
N ALA A 80 -13.31 -0.17 4.67
CA ALA A 80 -12.99 -0.57 3.31
C ALA A 80 -11.95 0.37 2.67
N GLY A 81 -12.11 1.68 2.89
CA GLY A 81 -11.17 2.70 2.43
C GLY A 81 -9.76 2.49 3.01
N ARG A 82 -9.67 2.26 4.32
CA ARG A 82 -8.42 1.90 4.99
C ARG A 82 -7.76 0.65 4.42
N ASN A 83 -8.52 -0.39 4.10
CA ASN A 83 -7.95 -1.61 3.54
C ASN A 83 -7.43 -1.40 2.11
N VAL A 84 -8.17 -0.67 1.27
CA VAL A 84 -7.72 -0.31 -0.09
C VAL A 84 -6.48 0.59 -0.02
N PHE A 85 -6.46 1.58 0.87
CA PHE A 85 -5.33 2.48 1.08
C PHE A 85 -4.09 1.71 1.55
N ARG A 86 -4.25 0.77 2.49
CA ARG A 86 -3.17 -0.11 2.94
C ARG A 86 -2.59 -0.95 1.80
N GLU A 87 -3.45 -1.53 0.96
CA GLU A 87 -2.99 -2.32 -0.18
C GLU A 87 -2.22 -1.47 -1.20
N PHE A 88 -2.66 -0.23 -1.43
CA PHE A 88 -1.89 0.73 -2.23
C PHE A 88 -0.51 1.02 -1.60
N LEU A 89 -0.45 1.27 -0.30
CA LEU A 89 0.83 1.55 0.36
C LEU A 89 1.78 0.36 0.31
N ARG A 90 1.28 -0.88 0.29
CA ARG A 90 2.11 -2.06 0.04
C ARG A 90 2.77 -2.03 -1.34
N THR A 91 2.06 -1.58 -2.38
CA THR A 91 2.67 -1.48 -3.72
C THR A 91 3.74 -0.40 -3.80
N GLU A 92 3.67 0.58 -2.89
CA GLU A 92 4.64 1.68 -2.75
C GLU A 92 5.65 1.45 -1.60
N TYR A 93 5.77 0.22 -1.08
CA TYR A 93 6.67 -0.15 0.03
C TYR A 93 6.59 0.78 1.25
N SER A 94 5.39 1.26 1.56
CA SER A 94 5.13 2.26 2.60
C SER A 94 3.95 1.87 3.50
N GLU A 95 3.66 0.57 3.60
CA GLU A 95 2.55 0.01 4.39
C GLU A 95 2.65 0.40 5.87
N GLU A 96 3.87 0.50 6.40
CA GLU A 96 4.15 0.84 7.79
C GLU A 96 3.47 2.14 8.24
N ASN A 97 3.30 3.12 7.35
CA ASN A 97 2.57 4.35 7.64
C ASN A 97 1.13 4.10 8.07
N MET A 98 0.46 3.16 7.41
CA MET A 98 -0.92 2.81 7.73
C MET A 98 -1.02 1.97 9.00
N LEU A 99 -0.05 1.08 9.22
CA LEU A 99 0.01 0.26 10.43
C LEU A 99 0.29 1.12 11.67
N PHE A 100 1.21 2.08 11.56
CA PHE A 100 1.48 3.07 12.60
C PHE A 100 0.23 3.90 12.93
N TRP A 101 -0.48 4.39 11.90
CA TRP A 101 -1.71 5.14 12.10
C TRP A 101 -2.78 4.30 12.83
N LEU A 102 -2.98 3.04 12.44
CA LEU A 102 -3.92 2.14 13.11
C LEU A 102 -3.55 1.89 14.59
N ALA A 103 -2.26 1.66 14.86
CA ALA A 103 -1.78 1.48 16.23
C ALA A 103 -2.03 2.73 17.08
N CYS A 104 -1.86 3.93 16.50
CA CYS A 104 -2.21 5.18 17.16
C CYS A 104 -3.72 5.30 17.43
N GLU A 105 -4.59 4.91 16.48
CA GLU A 105 -6.05 4.89 16.71
C GLU A 105 -6.43 3.95 17.85
N GLU A 106 -5.80 2.78 17.96
CA GLU A 106 -6.06 1.82 19.04
C GLU A 106 -5.58 2.33 20.39
N LEU A 107 -4.40 2.98 20.44
CA LEU A 107 -3.87 3.59 21.65
C LEU A 107 -4.80 4.71 22.16
N LYS A 108 -5.30 5.57 21.26
CA LYS A 108 -6.22 6.67 21.61
C LYS A 108 -7.54 6.19 22.21
N ASN A 109 -8.00 5.00 21.84
CA ASN A 109 -9.25 4.42 22.32
C ASN A 109 -9.08 3.55 23.59
N GLU A 110 -7.84 3.36 24.06
CA GLU A 110 -7.57 2.60 25.28
C GLU A 110 -7.79 3.45 26.54
N CYS A 111 -8.38 2.85 27.57
CA CYS A 111 -8.61 3.53 28.86
C CYS A 111 -7.76 2.95 30.00
N ASN A 112 -7.27 1.72 29.84
CA ASN A 112 -6.45 1.07 30.86
C ASN A 112 -5.01 1.62 30.83
N LYS A 113 -4.61 2.33 31.89
CA LYS A 113 -3.28 2.97 31.98
C LYS A 113 -2.10 2.03 31.75
N HIS A 114 -2.14 0.81 32.29
CA HIS A 114 -1.07 -0.17 32.09
C HIS A 114 -1.01 -0.62 30.62
N THR A 115 -2.16 -0.80 29.98
CA THR A 115 -2.23 -1.19 28.57
C THR A 115 -1.79 -0.05 27.65
N ILE A 116 -2.10 1.20 28.01
CA ILE A 116 -1.61 2.40 27.30
C ILE A 116 -0.09 2.44 27.35
N ASP A 117 0.52 2.25 28.51
CA ASP A 117 1.98 2.28 28.67
C ASP A 117 2.66 1.19 27.82
N GLU A 118 2.15 -0.03 27.90
CA GLU A 118 2.64 -1.15 27.09
C GLU A 118 2.51 -0.88 25.58
N LYS A 119 1.33 -0.45 25.12
CA LYS A 119 1.08 -0.12 23.70
C LYS A 119 1.96 1.04 23.22
N ALA A 120 2.14 2.08 24.05
CA ALA A 120 2.98 3.22 23.70
C ALA A 120 4.45 2.81 23.55
N ARG A 121 4.96 1.97 24.47
CA ARG A 121 6.31 1.39 24.38
C ARG A 121 6.47 0.57 23.09
N MET A 122 5.50 -0.30 22.78
CA MET A 122 5.52 -1.10 21.55
C MET A 122 5.50 -0.22 20.30
N ILE A 123 4.63 0.79 20.23
CA ILE A 123 4.57 1.72 19.08
C ILE A 123 5.90 2.45 18.89
N TYR A 124 6.54 2.87 20.00
CA TYR A 124 7.84 3.53 19.92
C TYR A 124 8.91 2.59 19.34
N GLU A 125 9.03 1.38 19.87
CA GLU A 125 10.02 0.39 19.41
C GLU A 125 9.79 -0.03 17.96
N ASP A 126 8.52 -0.20 17.56
CA ASP A 126 8.14 -0.72 16.25
C ASP A 126 8.08 0.34 15.14
N TYR A 127 7.96 1.64 15.44
CA TYR A 127 7.75 2.68 14.41
C TYR A 127 8.53 3.97 14.59
N ILE A 128 8.94 4.36 15.81
CA ILE A 128 9.53 5.70 16.07
C ILE A 128 11.03 5.63 16.40
N SER A 129 11.48 4.55 17.01
CA SER A 129 12.89 4.35 17.33
C SER A 129 13.74 4.41 16.05
N ILE A 130 14.91 5.05 16.11
CA ILE A 130 15.89 5.07 15.01
C ILE A 130 16.44 3.67 14.66
N LEU A 131 16.20 2.68 15.53
CA LEU A 131 16.55 1.28 15.31
C LEU A 131 15.34 0.45 14.90
N SER A 132 14.20 1.10 14.64
CA SER A 132 12.97 0.43 14.27
C SER A 132 13.12 -0.27 12.91
N PRO A 133 12.64 -1.51 12.76
CA PRO A 133 12.57 -2.18 11.46
C PRO A 133 11.50 -1.58 10.53
N LYS A 134 10.62 -0.71 11.03
CA LYS A 134 9.52 -0.06 10.30
C LYS A 134 9.42 1.42 10.66
N GLU A 135 10.58 2.07 10.77
CA GLU A 135 10.66 3.51 11.05
C GLU A 135 9.79 4.31 10.07
N VAL A 136 8.97 5.24 10.60
CA VAL A 136 8.08 6.14 9.82
C VAL A 136 8.59 7.57 9.74
#